data_AF-A0A8T6XNP0-F1
#
_entry.id   AF-A0A8T6XNP0-F1
#
_cell.length_a   1.000
_cell.length_b   1.000
_cell.length_c   1.000
_cell.angle_alpha   90.00
_cell.angle_beta   90.00
_cell.angle_gamma   90.00
#
_symmetry.space_group_name_H-M   'P 1'
#
loop_
_entity.id
_entity.type
_entity.pdbx_description
1 polymer ?
#
loop_
_entity_poly.entity_id
_entity_poly.type
_entity_poly.pdbx_seq_one_letter_code
_entity_poly.pdbx_strand_id
1 'polypeptide(L)' 'MQTIISGRRIEDDVRKDAILEMMSDKYCRAILEDTMKRPKSAMEISADTKIPISTVYRRLQTLHDNKLLGISG' A
#
# COMPACT_ATOMS: atom_id res chain seq x y z
N MET A 1 12.34 -26.94 -3.22
CA MET A 1 11.28 -25.92 -3.01
C MET A 1 11.97 -24.70 -2.45
N GLN A 2 12.38 -23.73 -3.29
CA GLN A 2 13.08 -22.54 -2.82
C GLN A 2 12.05 -21.51 -2.36
N THR A 3 11.89 -21.38 -1.05
CA THR A 3 11.06 -20.35 -0.44
C THR A 3 11.87 -19.04 -0.42
N ILE A 4 11.72 -18.21 -1.45
CA ILE A 4 12.21 -16.84 -1.35
C ILE A 4 11.17 -16.06 -0.54
N ILE A 5 11.30 -16.10 0.79
CA ILE A 5 10.75 -15.04 1.63
C ILE A 5 11.90 -14.08 1.89
N SER A 6 12.20 -13.21 0.91
CA SER A 6 13.07 -12.06 1.15
C SER A 6 12.28 -11.02 1.94
N GLY A 7 11.93 -11.36 3.18
CA GLY A 7 11.27 -10.47 4.12
C GLY A 7 12.31 -9.54 4.73
N ARG A 8 12.07 -8.23 4.67
CA ARG A 8 12.91 -7.27 5.39
C ARG A 8 12.52 -7.30 6.86
N ARG A 9 13.46 -7.66 7.75
CA ARG A 9 13.25 -7.57 9.19
C ARG A 9 13.03 -6.12 9.60
N ILE A 10 11.96 -5.86 10.35
CA ILE A 10 11.62 -4.55 10.90
C ILE A 10 11.86 -4.64 12.40
N GLU A 11 12.85 -3.91 12.90
CA GLU A 11 13.24 -3.96 14.32
C GLU A 11 12.53 -2.88 15.15
N ASP A 12 12.25 -1.73 14.52
CA ASP A 12 11.56 -0.59 15.10
C ASP A 12 10.08 -0.89 15.35
N ASP A 13 9.67 -0.86 16.62
CA ASP A 13 8.29 -1.10 17.05
C ASP A 13 7.31 -0.04 16.55
N VAL A 14 7.72 1.23 16.49
CA VAL A 14 6.88 2.31 15.93
C VAL A 14 6.55 2.01 14.47
N ARG A 15 7.54 1.51 13.74
CA ARG A 15 7.35 1.12 12.34
C ARG A 15 6.50 -0.13 12.18
N LYS A 16 6.58 -1.09 13.10
CA LYS A 16 5.69 -2.27 13.10
C LYS A 16 4.24 -1.83 13.29
N ASP A 17 3.98 -0.98 14.27
CA ASP A 17 2.64 -0.49 14.57
C ASP A 17 2.05 0.28 13.39
N ALA A 18 2.82 1.17 12.76
CA ALA A 18 2.37 1.91 11.58
C ALA A 18 1.99 0.97 10.42
N ILE A 19 2.76 -0.10 10.20
CA ILE A 19 2.45 -1.08 9.16
C ILE A 19 1.19 -1.86 9.52
N LEU A 20 1.05 -2.31 10.77
CA LEU A 20 -0.14 -3.03 11.25
C LEU A 20 -1.39 -2.16 11.16
N GLU A 21 -1.30 -0.87 11.47
CA GLU A 21 -2.39 0.10 11.31
C GLU A 21 -2.83 0.19 9.85
N MET A 22 -1.89 0.32 8.92
CA MET A 22 -2.21 0.36 7.49
C MET A 22 -2.76 -0.96 6.96
N MET A 23 -2.29 -2.12 7.45
CA MET A 23 -2.88 -3.41 7.08
C MET A 23 -4.31 -3.56 7.64
N SER A 24 -4.61 -2.89 8.75
CA SER A 24 -5.96 -2.88 9.34
C SER A 24 -6.93 -2.01 8.53
N ASP A 25 -6.44 -1.00 7.83
CA ASP A 25 -7.24 -0.13 6.96
C ASP A 25 -7.67 -0.85 5.66
N LYS A 26 -8.99 -0.97 5.48
CA LYS A 26 -9.59 -1.64 4.30
C LYS A 26 -9.24 -0.97 2.96
N TYR A 27 -9.06 0.34 2.93
CA TYR A 27 -8.73 1.08 1.71
C TYR A 27 -7.25 0.92 1.37
N CYS A 28 -6.37 0.94 2.37
CA CYS A 28 -4.95 0.63 2.17
C CYS A 28 -4.77 -0.78 1.57
N ARG A 29 -5.46 -1.78 2.12
CA ARG A 29 -5.42 -3.15 1.57
C ARG A 29 -5.94 -3.23 0.14
N ALA A 30 -7.09 -2.62 -0.15
CA ALA A 30 -7.64 -2.62 -1.50
C ALA A 30 -6.69 -1.98 -2.52
N ILE A 31 -6.04 -0.86 -2.16
CA ILE A 31 -5.07 -0.18 -3.03
C ILE A 31 -3.82 -1.04 -3.24
N LEU A 32 -3.30 -1.68 -2.19
CA LEU A 32 -2.15 -2.57 -2.32
C LEU A 32 -2.47 -3.77 -3.22
N GLU A 33 -3.58 -4.45 -2.98
CA GLU A 33 -4.03 -5.58 -3.81
C GLU A 33 -4.19 -5.18 -5.28
N ASP A 34 -4.76 -4.00 -5.53
CA ASP A 34 -5.00 -3.50 -6.89
C ASP A 34 -3.71 -3.14 -7.65
N THR A 35 -2.66 -2.75 -6.93
CA THR A 35 -1.36 -2.32 -7.48
C THR A 35 -0.31 -3.45 -7.53
N MET A 36 -0.58 -4.62 -6.94
CA MET A 36 0.36 -5.76 -6.93
C MET A 36 0.70 -6.31 -8.32
N LYS A 37 -0.23 -6.22 -9.29
CA LYS A 37 -0.05 -6.82 -10.63
C LYS A 37 0.71 -5.92 -11.59
N ARG A 38 0.43 -4.61 -11.54
CA ARG A 38 1.02 -3.60 -12.42
C ARG A 38 0.95 -2.22 -11.76
N PRO A 39 1.87 -1.30 -12.10
CA PRO A 39 1.70 0.11 -11.77
C PRO A 39 0.39 0.65 -12.34
N LYS A 40 -0.28 1.50 -11.57
CA LYS A 40 -1.54 2.13 -11.94
C LYS A 40 -1.56 3.59 -11.50
N SER A 41 -2.26 4.41 -12.26
CA SER A 41 -2.58 5.77 -11.86
C SER A 41 -3.61 5.80 -10.73
N ALA A 42 -3.65 6.89 -9.97
CA ALA A 42 -4.66 7.09 -8.93
C ALA A 42 -6.10 7.01 -9.48
N MET A 43 -6.31 7.45 -10.73
CA MET A 43 -7.60 7.36 -11.42
C MET A 43 -8.00 5.92 -11.72
N GLU A 44 -7.08 5.09 -12.22
CA GLU A 44 -7.33 3.67 -12.43
C GLU A 44 -7.68 2.97 -11.12
N ILE A 45 -6.90 3.22 -10.06
CA ILE A 45 -7.14 2.64 -8.73
C ILE A 45 -8.52 3.04 -8.21
N SER A 46 -8.91 4.31 -8.35
CA SER A 46 -10.23 4.79 -7.94
C SER A 46 -11.37 4.10 -8.70
N ALA A 47 -11.21 3.91 -10.01
CA ALA A 47 -12.19 3.25 -10.86
C ALA A 47 -12.35 1.76 -10.50
N ASP A 48 -11.24 1.06 -10.30
CA ASP A 48 -11.18 -0.38 -10.05
C ASP A 48 -11.66 -0.72 -8.62
N THR A 49 -11.23 0.05 -7.62
CA THR A 49 -11.55 -0.18 -6.21
C THR A 49 -12.87 0.47 -5.77
N LYS A 50 -13.46 1.33 -6.62
CA LYS A 50 -14.62 2.20 -6.27
C LYS A 50 -14.37 3.12 -5.07
N ILE A 51 -13.12 3.34 -4.70
CA ILE A 51 -12.73 4.27 -3.63
C ILE A 51 -12.74 5.69 -4.21
N PRO A 52 -13.32 6.69 -3.52
CA PRO A 52 -13.27 8.07 -3.97
C PRO A 52 -11.83 8.54 -4.22
N ILE A 53 -11.59 9.23 -5.33
CA ILE A 53 -10.25 9.63 -5.78
C ILE A 53 -9.46 10.40 -4.69
N SER A 54 -10.13 11.26 -3.92
CA SER A 54 -9.52 11.98 -2.79
C SER A 54 -9.03 11.04 -1.68
N THR A 55 -9.78 9.97 -1.41
CA THR A 55 -9.37 8.94 -0.45
C THR A 55 -8.22 8.12 -1.01
N VAL A 56 -8.22 7.80 -2.31
CA VAL A 56 -7.09 7.12 -2.96
C VAL A 56 -5.80 7.93 -2.78
N TYR A 57 -5.80 9.22 -3.10
CA TYR A 57 -4.62 10.08 -2.92
C TYR A 57 -4.12 10.11 -1.47
N ARG A 58 -5.01 10.28 -0.50
CA ARG A 58 -4.63 10.29 0.93
C ARG A 58 -3.99 8.96 1.35
N ARG A 59 -4.53 7.85 0.90
CA ARG A 59 -4.02 6.51 1.23
C ARG A 59 -2.72 6.19 0.50
N LEU A 60 -2.58 6.61 -0.76
CA LEU A 60 -1.32 6.52 -1.49
C LEU A 60 -0.20 7.29 -0.77
N GLN A 61 -0.48 8.51 -0.30
CA GLN A 61 0.48 9.27 0.51
C GLN A 61 0.87 8.51 1.78
N THR A 62 -0.12 8.00 2.51
CA THR A 62 0.12 7.24 3.76
C THR A 62 0.99 6.00 3.50
N LEU A 63 0.69 5.25 2.44
CA LEU A 63 1.44 4.05 2.04
C LEU A 63 2.86 4.40 1.58
N HIS A 64 3.03 5.51 0.87
CA HIS A 64 4.32 6.00 0.41
C HIS A 64 5.22 6.46 1.57
N ASP A 65 4.67 7.24 2.50
CA ASP A 65 5.41 7.74 3.68
C ASP A 65 5.92 6.59 4.55
N ASN A 66 5.16 5.50 4.63
CA ASN A 66 5.53 4.28 5.35
C ASN A 66 6.35 3.27 4.51
N LYS A 67 6.73 3.64 3.28
CA LYS A 67 7.55 2.84 2.35
C LYS A 67 6.93 1.49 1.99
N LEU A 68 5.60 1.41 1.97
CA LEU A 68 4.87 0.21 1.51
C LEU A 68 4.51 0.26 0.02
N LEU A 69 4.51 1.45 -0.58
CA LEU A 69 4.22 1.64 -1.99
C LEU A 69 5.15 2.71 -2.58
N GLY A 70 5.73 2.42 -3.74
CA GLY A 70 6.51 3.39 -4.50
C GLY A 70 5.62 4.18 -5.46
N ILE A 71 5.83 5.49 -5.56
CA ILE A 71 5.16 6.35 -6.54
C ILE A 71 6.20 6.80 -7.55
N SER A 72 5.91 6.60 -8.84
CA SER A 72 6.73 7.04 -9.96
C SER A 72 5.88 7.89 -10.90
N GLY A 73 6.48 8.95 -11.46
CA GLY A 73 5.88 9.85 -12.44
C GLY A 73 6.77 10.02 -13.65
#